data_AF-A0A3D5NV52-F1
#
_entry.id   AF-A0A3D5NV52-F1
#
_cell.length_a   1.000
_cell.length_b   1.000
_cell.length_c   1.000
_cell.angle_alpha   90.00
_cell.angle_beta   90.00
_cell.angle_gamma   90.00
#
_symmetry.space_group_name_H-M   'P 1'
#
loop_
_entity.id
_entity.type
_entity.pdbx_description
1 polymer ?
#
loop_
_entity_poly.entity_id
_entity_poly.type
_entity_poly.pdbx_seq_one_letter_code
_entity_poly.pdbx_strand_id
1 'polypeptide(L)'
;MLEVLLQLVILGIFFVIGIAGIYLLFSMMKSSTPFQKLNRFTLLAVLATFFGLLTLRYSLFNSLLGSTLVLFLIRISYVIYIDAE
;
A
#
# COMPACT_ATOMS: atom_id res chain seq x y z
N MET A 1 8.30 -23.96 -23.54
CA MET A 1 7.78 -22.77 -24.29
C MET A 1 6.43 -22.32 -23.76
N LEU A 2 5.42 -23.20 -23.66
CA LEU A 2 4.08 -22.82 -23.20
C LEU A 2 4.05 -22.26 -21.76
N GLU A 3 4.83 -22.84 -20.84
CA GLU A 3 4.94 -22.38 -19.45
C GLU A 3 5.53 -20.97 -19.33
N VAL A 4 6.54 -20.65 -20.14
CA VAL A 4 7.16 -19.31 -20.16
C VAL A 4 6.16 -18.27 -20.68
N LEU A 5 5.40 -18.62 -21.72
CA LEU A 5 4.35 -17.76 -22.25
C LEU A 5 3.25 -17.51 -21.21
N LEU A 6 2.84 -18.55 -20.49
CA LEU A 6 1.86 -18.45 -19.40
C LEU A 6 2.37 -17.56 -18.26
N GLN A 7 3.63 -17.70 -17.85
CA GLN A 7 4.25 -16.85 -16.82
C GLN A 7 4.29 -15.38 -17.23
N LEU A 8 4.61 -15.08 -18.49
CA LEU A 8 4.60 -13.71 -19.02
C LEU A 8 3.19 -13.12 -19.04
N VAL A 9 2.18 -13.90 -19.40
CA VAL A 9 0.77 -13.47 -19.36
C VAL A 9 0.32 -13.19 -17.93
N ILE A 10 0.64 -14.07 -16.98
CA ILE A 10 0.33 -13.88 -15.56
C ILE A 10 0.99 -12.59 -15.04
N LEU A 11 2.28 -12.40 -15.33
CA LEU A 11 3.01 -11.20 -14.94
C LEU A 11 2.37 -9.93 -15.53
N GLY A 12 2.00 -9.96 -16.81
CA GLY A 12 1.33 -8.86 -17.50
C GLY A 12 -0.01 -8.51 -16.85
N ILE A 13 -0.82 -9.51 -16.49
CA ILE A 13 -2.10 -9.31 -15.80
C ILE A 13 -1.89 -8.66 -14.43
N PHE A 14 -0.94 -9.16 -13.64
CA PHE A 14 -0.63 -8.56 -12.33
C PHE A 14 -0.17 -7.11 -12.47
N PHE A 15 0.63 -6.80 -13.49
CA PHE A 15 1.09 -5.44 -13.76
C PHE A 15 -0.07 -4.50 -14.12
N VAL A 16 -0.98 -4.95 -15.00
CA VAL A 16 -2.17 -4.19 -15.38
C VAL A 16 -3.10 -3.97 -14.19
N ILE A 17 -3.32 -4.99 -13.36
CA ILE A 17 -4.13 -4.88 -12.14
C ILE A 17 -3.51 -3.88 -11.16
N GLY A 18 -2.17 -3.92 -11.00
CA GLY A 18 -1.44 -2.97 -10.15
C GLY A 18 -1.62 -1.52 -10.63
N ILE A 19 -1.42 -1.27 -11.92
CA ILE A 19 -1.60 0.06 -12.52
C ILE A 19 -3.06 0.53 -12.41
N ALA A 20 -4.02 -0.35 -12.71
CA ALA A 20 -5.44 -0.02 -12.62
C ALA A 20 -5.87 0.30 -11.18
N GLY A 21 -5.35 -0.44 -10.20
CA GLY A 21 -5.57 -0.18 -8.78
C GLY A 21 -5.04 1.20 -8.36
N ILE A 22 -3.81 1.53 -8.77
CA ILE A 22 -3.21 2.84 -8.53
C ILE A 22 -4.04 3.94 -9.20
N TYR A 23 -4.45 3.75 -10.44
CA TYR A 23 -5.27 4.70 -11.18
C TYR A 23 -6.63 4.95 -10.50
N LEU A 24 -7.31 3.88 -10.07
CA LEU A 24 -8.57 3.98 -9.33
C LEU A 24 -8.39 4.73 -8.01
N LEU A 25 -7.31 4.46 -7.28
CA LEU A 25 -6.97 5.21 -6.06
C LEU A 25 -6.80 6.70 -6.35
N PHE A 26 -6.00 7.06 -7.35
CA PHE A 26 -5.83 8.47 -7.74
C PHE A 26 -7.14 9.12 -8.18
N SER A 27 -7.99 8.40 -8.92
CA SER A 27 -9.29 8.89 -9.38
C SER A 27 -10.24 9.15 -8.22
N MET A 28 -10.33 8.24 -7.26
CA MET A 28 -11.14 8.40 -6.04
C MET A 28 -10.62 9.52 -5.13
N MET A 29 -9.36 9.93 -5.31
CA MET A 29 -8.71 10.98 -4.54
C MET A 29 -8.94 12.41 -5.08
N LYS A 30 -9.60 12.58 -6.23
CA LYS A 30 -9.86 13.92 -6.79
C LYS A 30 -10.79 14.78 -5.94
N SER A 31 -11.80 14.19 -5.31
CA SER A 31 -12.86 14.90 -4.55
C SER A 31 -12.75 14.79 -3.03
N SER A 32 -11.69 14.16 -2.50
CA SER A 32 -11.52 13.95 -1.05
C SER A 32 -10.77 15.09 -0.39
N THR A 33 -11.05 15.34 0.89
CA THR A 33 -10.29 16.30 1.70
C THR A 33 -8.84 15.83 1.88
N PRO A 34 -7.86 16.72 2.13
CA PRO A 34 -6.48 16.33 2.40
C PRO A 34 -6.35 15.24 3.48
N PHE A 35 -7.14 15.34 4.54
CA PHE A 35 -7.24 14.33 5.60
C PHE A 35 -7.73 12.96 5.08
N GLN A 36 -8.73 12.93 4.21
CA GLN A 36 -9.23 11.69 3.61
C GLN A 36 -8.18 11.06 2.66
N LYS A 37 -7.46 11.89 1.90
CA LYS A 37 -6.36 11.45 1.03
C LYS A 37 -5.24 10.81 1.86
N LEU A 38 -4.84 11.46 2.94
CA LEU A 38 -3.80 10.97 3.83
C LEU A 38 -4.20 9.63 4.48
N ASN A 39 -5.43 9.52 4.99
CA ASN A 39 -5.91 8.26 5.58
C ASN A 39 -5.88 7.11 4.56
N ARG A 40 -6.24 7.36 3.30
CA ARG A 40 -6.20 6.35 2.23
C ARG A 40 -4.77 5.92 1.87
N PHE A 41 -3.84 6.87 1.75
CA PHE A 41 -2.42 6.54 1.55
C PHE A 41 -1.81 5.80 2.74
N THR A 42 -2.21 6.18 3.96
CA THR A 42 -1.77 5.50 5.18
C THR A 42 -2.24 4.06 5.19
N LEU A 43 -3.53 3.81 4.89
CA LEU A 43 -4.07 2.46 4.76
C LEU A 43 -3.32 1.64 3.71
N LEU A 44 -3.01 2.24 2.55
CA LEU A 44 -2.24 1.58 1.50
C LEU A 44 -0.84 1.20 1.96
N ALA A 45 -0.14 2.12 2.61
CA ALA A 45 1.19 1.87 3.13
C ALA A 45 1.18 0.70 4.12
N VAL A 46 0.23 0.69 5.06
CA VAL A 46 0.05 -0.38 6.05
C VAL A 46 -0.20 -1.73 5.38
N LEU A 47 -1.11 -1.78 4.40
CA LEU A 47 -1.40 -3.02 3.66
C LEU A 47 -0.21 -3.48 2.82
N ALA A 48 0.45 -2.56 2.11
CA ALA A 48 1.64 -2.87 1.30
C ALA A 48 2.78 -3.40 2.17
N THR A 49 3.01 -2.83 3.36
CA THR A 49 3.99 -3.35 4.32
C THR A 49 3.59 -4.72 4.84
N PHE A 50 2.32 -4.93 5.20
CA PHE A 50 1.84 -6.21 5.68
C PHE A 50 2.05 -7.33 4.64
N PHE A 51 1.57 -7.11 3.41
CA PHE A 51 1.74 -8.08 2.33
C PHE A 51 3.21 -8.23 1.92
N GLY A 52 3.98 -7.14 1.87
CA GLY A 52 5.41 -7.18 1.56
C GLY A 52 6.20 -8.04 2.56
N LEU A 53 5.91 -7.90 3.86
CA LEU A 53 6.54 -8.73 4.89
C LEU A 53 6.11 -10.20 4.78
N LEU A 54 4.85 -10.49 4.44
CA LEU A 54 4.42 -11.86 4.16
C LEU A 54 5.13 -12.45 2.93
N THR A 55 5.31 -11.67 1.86
CA THR A 55 6.05 -12.10 0.66
C THR A 55 7.51 -12.39 0.97
N LEU A 56 8.12 -11.62 1.87
CA LEU A 56 9.47 -11.85 2.38
C LEU A 56 9.56 -13.01 3.41
N ARG A 57 8.47 -13.74 3.62
CA ARG A 57 8.37 -14.92 4.52
C ARG A 57 8.56 -14.60 6.01
N TYR A 58 8.27 -13.37 6.43
CA TYR A 58 8.14 -13.07 7.86
C TYR A 58 6.87 -13.73 8.45
N SER A 59 6.91 -14.04 9.75
CA SER A 59 5.75 -14.59 10.45
C SER A 59 4.56 -13.61 10.46
N LEU A 60 3.33 -14.14 10.53
CA LEU A 60 2.11 -13.32 10.62
C LEU A 60 2.21 -12.26 11.73
N PHE A 61 2.76 -12.64 12.89
CA PHE A 61 2.95 -11.73 14.03
C PHE A 61 3.91 -10.59 13.68
N ASN A 62 5.04 -10.88 13.02
CA ASN A 62 5.99 -9.87 12.60
C ASN A 62 5.41 -8.93 11.52
N SER A 63 4.63 -9.47 10.59
CA SER A 63 3.93 -8.67 9.58
C SER A 63 2.90 -7.73 10.19
N LEU A 64 2.15 -8.18 11.21
CA LEU A 64 1.21 -7.35 11.97
C LEU A 64 1.94 -6.25 12.76
N LEU A 65 3.02 -6.59 13.45
CA LEU A 65 3.81 -5.60 14.18
C LEU A 65 4.41 -4.55 13.25
N GLY A 66 5.01 -4.98 12.13
CA GLY A 66 5.61 -4.08 11.15
C GLY A 66 4.59 -3.12 10.50
N SER A 67 3.42 -3.63 10.12
CA SER A 67 2.36 -2.79 9.55
C SER A 67 1.76 -1.82 10.57
N THR A 68 1.64 -2.24 11.84
CA THR A 68 1.20 -1.39 12.95
C THR A 68 2.23 -0.29 13.24
N LEU A 69 3.53 -0.61 13.19
CA LEU A 69 4.62 0.35 13.35
C LEU A 69 4.56 1.43 12.26
N VAL A 70 4.35 1.04 11.00
CA VAL A 70 4.18 1.98 9.89
C VAL A 70 2.97 2.89 10.11
N LEU A 71 1.84 2.36 10.59
CA LEU A 71 0.67 3.17 10.94
C LEU A 71 1.01 4.22 12.01
N PHE A 72 1.71 3.82 13.07
CA PHE A 72 2.12 4.73 14.14
C PHE A 72 3.08 5.80 13.65
N LEU A 73 4.10 5.43 12.86
CA LEU A 73 5.07 6.39 12.31
C LEU A 73 4.36 7.45 11.44
N ILE A 74 3.45 7.02 10.56
CA ILE A 74 2.70 7.96 9.71
C ILE A 74 1.79 8.86 10.57
N ARG A 75 1.14 8.31 11.60
CA ARG A 75 0.29 9.09 12.51
C ARG A 75 1.07 10.11 13.34
N ILE A 76 2.22 9.73 13.88
CA ILE A 76 3.08 10.62 14.66
C ILE A 76 3.62 11.74 13.79
N SER A 77 4.16 11.41 12.60
CA SER A 77 4.64 12.41 11.64
C SER A 77 3.56 13.41 11.25
N TYR A 78 2.30 12.97 11.17
CA TYR A 78 1.18 13.85 10.88
C TYR A 78 0.83 14.79 12.03
N VAL A 79 0.83 14.30 13.27
CA VAL A 79 0.60 15.14 14.46
C VAL A 79 1.67 16.23 14.55
N ILE A 80 2.95 15.85 14.35
CA ILE A 80 4.08 16.79 14.35
C ILE A 80 3.93 17.84 13.23
N TYR A 81 3.48 17.44 12.05
CA TYR A 81 3.26 18.37 10.93
C TYR A 81 2.19 19.41 11.24
N ILE A 82 1.06 19.00 11.85
CA ILE A 82 -0.01 19.94 12.22
C ILE A 82 0.44 20.90 13.33
N ASP A 83 1.17 20.41 14.34
CA ASP A 83 1.62 21.26 15.45
C ASP A 83 2.72 22.26 15.06
N ALA A 84 3.35 22.06 13.90
CA ALA A 84 4.41 22.94 13.38
C ALA A 84 3.91 24.08 12.47
N GLU A 85 2.64 24.02 12.02
CA GLU A 85 1.95 25.09 11.25
C GLU A 85 1.16 26.02 12.20
#